data_AF-A0A3L6PII5-F1
#
_entry.id   AF-A0A3L6PII5-F1
#
_cell.length_a   1.000
_cell.length_b   1.000
_cell.length_c   1.000
_cell.angle_alpha   90.00
_cell.angle_beta   90.00
_cell.angle_gamma   90.00
#
_symmetry.space_group_name_H-M   'P 1'
#
loop_
_entity.id
_entity.type
_entity.pdbx_description
1 polymer ?
#
loop_
_entity_poly.entity_id
_entity_poly.type
_entity_poly.pdbx_seq_one_letter_code
_entity_poly.pdbx_strand_id
1 'polypeptide(L)'
;MLRLHRPLGGGMVLLCNPLSACLVGRAAAPRGGGSGRRGLHEGGVVTPGVEPPSASAWRKPEAGRLKLNFDGSSKRASRRASIGGVCRDHEGGFVLGYAERIGTATSSVAELAALRRGLELAVANGWRSVWIEGDAQAVVDAVRSRARVRAEEDRRLCGEIADLLPLLDDMTVSHVRRAGNRVAHGFAKLGHGAARPRVWRGVPPDEVLRFLQRDAEGE
;
A
#
# COMPACT_ATOMS: atom_id res chain seq x y z
N MET A 1 20.15 -24.04 -5.00
CA MET A 1 19.73 -25.20 -4.20
C MET A 1 18.97 -24.66 -2.99
N LEU A 2 17.64 -24.50 -3.09
CA LEU A 2 16.82 -23.85 -2.07
C LEU A 2 16.49 -24.85 -0.96
N ARG A 3 16.89 -24.55 0.28
CA ARG A 3 16.50 -25.30 1.48
C ARG A 3 15.11 -24.86 1.93
N LEU A 4 14.11 -25.74 1.75
CA LEU A 4 12.79 -25.60 2.36
C LEU A 4 12.86 -26.00 3.84
N HIS A 5 12.59 -25.07 4.75
CA HIS A 5 12.28 -25.40 6.14
C HIS A 5 10.78 -25.67 6.27
N ARG A 6 10.42 -26.86 6.77
CA ARG A 6 9.06 -27.21 7.20
C ARG A 6 8.77 -26.55 8.55
N PRO A 7 7.57 -25.97 8.79
CA PRO A 7 7.08 -25.74 10.13
C PRO A 7 6.25 -26.93 10.62
N LEU A 8 6.50 -27.34 11.86
CA LEU A 8 5.74 -28.28 12.69
C LEU A 8 4.66 -27.52 13.46
N GLY A 9 3.44 -28.08 13.54
CA GLY A 9 2.39 -27.85 14.57
C GLY A 9 1.90 -26.41 14.76
N GLY A 10 0.60 -26.07 14.83
CA GLY A 10 -0.51 -26.74 15.49
C GLY A 10 -1.16 -25.73 16.44
N GLY A 11 -2.39 -25.29 16.12
CA GLY A 11 -3.37 -24.71 17.04
C GLY A 11 -3.15 -23.30 17.61
N MET A 12 -4.01 -22.36 17.24
CA MET A 12 -5.00 -21.73 18.14
C MET A 12 -5.62 -20.52 17.43
N VAL A 13 -6.95 -20.56 17.26
CA VAL A 13 -7.77 -19.45 16.80
C VAL A 13 -7.92 -18.49 17.98
N LEU A 14 -7.39 -17.26 17.89
CA LEU A 14 -7.78 -16.17 18.78
C LEU A 14 -8.68 -15.20 18.02
N LEU A 15 -9.92 -15.15 18.47
CA LEU A 15 -10.93 -14.16 18.12
C LEU A 15 -10.54 -12.81 18.75
N CYS A 16 -10.40 -11.78 17.93
CA CYS A 16 -10.32 -10.41 18.39
C CYS A 16 -11.68 -9.96 18.94
N ASN A 17 -11.68 -9.23 20.06
CA ASN A 17 -12.77 -8.33 20.41
C ASN A 17 -12.15 -7.01 20.93
N PRO A 18 -12.58 -5.83 20.46
CA PRO A 18 -12.01 -4.55 20.87
C PRO A 18 -12.80 -3.95 22.03
N LEU A 19 -12.14 -3.08 22.81
CA LEU A 19 -12.66 -1.88 23.52
C LEU A 19 -11.77 -1.62 24.74
N SER A 20 -10.96 -0.54 24.71
CA SER A 20 -11.18 0.60 25.60
C SER A 20 -10.17 1.73 25.38
N ALA A 21 -10.72 2.94 25.51
CA ALA A 21 -10.18 4.27 25.30
C ALA A 21 -8.85 4.61 25.99
N CYS A 22 -7.98 5.31 25.24
CA CYS A 22 -6.96 6.20 25.81
C CYS A 22 -7.55 7.59 26.05
N LEU A 23 -7.66 8.01 27.31
CA LEU A 23 -7.71 9.41 27.70
C LEU A 23 -6.26 9.91 27.79
N VAL A 24 -5.87 10.90 26.97
CA VAL A 24 -4.64 11.67 27.22
C VAL A 24 -5.01 13.14 27.27
N GLY A 25 -4.78 13.73 28.44
CA GLY A 25 -5.01 15.12 28.76
C GLY A 25 -4.13 16.07 27.97
N ARG A 26 -4.71 17.21 27.61
CA ARG A 26 -4.03 18.37 27.04
C ARG A 26 -3.17 19.06 28.11
N ALA A 27 -1.92 19.37 27.79
CA ALA A 27 -1.13 20.39 28.47
C ALA A 27 -0.71 21.46 27.47
N ALA A 28 -0.99 22.72 27.81
CA ALA A 28 -0.71 23.92 27.03
C ALA A 28 0.75 24.39 27.21
N ALA A 29 1.33 24.96 26.16
CA ALA A 29 2.63 25.63 26.20
C ALA A 29 2.46 27.16 26.37
N PRO A 30 3.35 27.85 27.12
CA PRO A 30 3.25 29.28 27.35
C PRO A 30 3.88 30.12 26.23
N ARG A 31 3.35 31.34 26.08
CA ARG A 31 3.82 32.41 25.19
C ARG A 31 5.08 33.07 25.76
N GLY A 32 6.06 33.32 24.90
CA GLY A 32 7.22 34.18 25.19
C GLY A 32 7.56 35.01 23.96
N GLY A 33 7.56 36.34 24.12
CA GLY A 33 7.86 37.31 23.05
C GLY A 33 9.36 37.56 22.87
N GLY A 34 9.72 38.08 21.70
CA GLY A 34 11.08 38.52 21.38
C GLY A 34 11.11 39.31 20.07
N SER A 35 11.27 40.62 20.21
CA SER A 35 11.57 41.60 19.15
C SER A 35 12.95 41.35 18.54
N GLY A 36 13.11 41.47 17.21
CA GLY A 36 14.44 41.46 16.61
C GLY A 36 14.50 41.39 15.09
N ARG A 37 14.60 42.58 14.48
CA ARG A 37 15.37 42.92 13.25
C ARG A 37 14.99 42.26 11.92
N ARG A 38 14.39 43.10 11.06
CA ARG A 38 14.27 42.97 9.61
C ARG A 38 15.65 42.87 8.96
N GLY A 39 15.96 41.72 8.37
CA GLY A 39 16.98 41.55 7.35
C GLY A 39 16.28 41.26 6.02
N LEU A 40 16.56 42.08 5.01
CA LEU A 40 16.16 41.84 3.63
C LEU A 40 16.93 40.61 3.14
N HIS A 41 16.23 39.52 2.85
CA HIS A 41 16.82 38.38 2.15
C HIS A 41 16.23 38.34 0.74
N GLU A 42 17.12 38.50 -0.23
CA GLU A 42 16.84 38.46 -1.65
C GLU A 42 16.10 37.17 -2.02
N GLY A 43 15.09 37.33 -2.87
CA GLY A 43 14.20 36.27 -3.32
C GLY A 43 14.95 35.22 -4.13
N GLY A 44 15.35 34.13 -3.46
CA GLY A 44 15.62 32.87 -4.11
C GLY A 44 14.33 32.38 -4.76
N VAL A 45 14.32 32.26 -6.08
CA VAL A 45 13.27 31.60 -6.84
C VAL A 45 13.15 30.18 -6.30
N VAL A 46 12.09 29.89 -5.57
CA VAL A 46 11.69 28.52 -5.24
C VAL A 46 11.29 27.88 -6.57
N THR A 47 12.22 27.16 -7.19
CA THR A 47 11.86 26.25 -8.27
C THR A 47 10.96 25.18 -7.67
N PRO A 48 9.74 24.96 -8.19
CA PRO A 48 8.95 23.83 -7.74
C PRO A 48 9.76 22.57 -8.07
N GLY A 49 10.16 21.85 -7.03
CA GLY A 49 10.96 20.64 -7.17
C GLY A 49 10.26 19.69 -8.14
N VAL A 50 10.92 19.39 -9.26
CA VAL A 50 10.49 18.33 -10.17
C VAL A 50 10.56 17.04 -9.36
N GLU A 51 9.41 16.44 -9.06
CA GLU A 51 9.40 15.13 -8.38
C GLU A 51 10.27 14.16 -9.19
N PRO A 52 11.13 13.36 -8.54
CA PRO A 52 11.96 12.41 -9.25
C PRO A 52 11.08 11.47 -10.09
N PRO A 53 11.52 11.11 -11.31
CA PRO A 53 10.74 10.27 -12.19
C PRO A 53 10.42 8.93 -11.51
N SER A 54 9.18 8.47 -11.68
CA SER A 54 8.72 7.24 -11.04
C SER A 54 9.59 6.04 -11.42
N ALA A 55 9.94 5.22 -10.43
CA ALA A 55 10.80 4.06 -10.61
C ALA A 55 10.25 3.11 -11.68
N SER A 56 11.12 2.58 -12.53
CA SER A 56 10.76 1.62 -13.58
C SER A 56 10.71 0.17 -13.09
N ALA A 57 11.44 -0.13 -12.02
CA ALA A 57 11.58 -1.47 -11.44
C ALA A 57 11.26 -1.44 -9.95
N TRP A 58 10.87 -2.60 -9.43
CA TRP A 58 10.65 -2.78 -8.01
C TRP A 58 11.97 -2.65 -7.24
N ARG A 59 11.90 -2.09 -6.02
CA ARG A 59 13.06 -1.98 -5.12
C ARG A 59 12.71 -2.51 -3.75
N LYS A 60 13.67 -3.19 -3.12
CA LYS A 60 13.56 -3.65 -1.73
C LYS A 60 13.38 -2.45 -0.78
N PRO A 61 12.53 -2.55 0.26
CA PRO A 61 12.44 -1.55 1.30
C PRO A 61 13.65 -1.60 2.25
N GLU A 62 13.78 -0.60 3.11
CA GLU A 62 14.79 -0.57 4.17
C GLU A 62 14.58 -1.69 5.20
N ALA A 63 15.64 -2.08 5.91
CA ALA A 63 15.56 -3.09 6.98
C ALA A 63 14.52 -2.70 8.04
N GLY A 64 13.72 -3.67 8.47
CA GLY A 64 12.62 -3.47 9.42
C GLY A 64 11.31 -2.97 8.81
N ARG A 65 11.27 -2.74 7.48
CA ARG A 65 10.08 -2.25 6.77
C ARG A 65 9.52 -3.30 5.81
N LEU A 66 8.19 -3.33 5.68
CA LEU A 66 7.52 -4.09 4.63
C LEU A 66 7.18 -3.17 3.46
N LYS A 67 7.19 -3.73 2.25
CA LYS A 67 6.64 -3.05 1.07
C LYS A 67 5.35 -3.70 0.63
N LEU A 68 4.27 -2.91 0.61
CA LEU A 68 2.96 -3.26 0.06
C LEU A 68 2.87 -2.73 -1.37
N ASN A 69 2.82 -3.64 -2.34
CA ASN A 69 2.40 -3.31 -3.71
C ASN A 69 0.93 -3.69 -3.93
N PHE A 70 0.15 -2.83 -4.58
CA PHE A 70 -1.28 -3.07 -4.87
C PHE A 70 -1.58 -2.80 -6.35
N ASP A 71 -2.60 -3.49 -6.90
CA ASP A 71 -3.11 -3.30 -8.26
C ASP A 71 -4.62 -3.62 -8.31
N GLY A 72 -5.35 -2.78 -9.02
CA GLY A 72 -6.76 -2.97 -9.37
C GLY A 72 -6.93 -3.32 -10.84
N SER A 73 -7.77 -4.30 -11.15
CA SER A 73 -8.06 -4.68 -12.53
C SER A 73 -9.55 -4.59 -12.82
N SER A 74 -9.95 -3.74 -13.77
CA SER A 74 -11.33 -3.67 -14.28
C SER A 74 -11.39 -3.95 -15.78
N LYS A 75 -12.24 -4.88 -16.21
CA LYS A 75 -12.42 -5.23 -17.63
C LYS A 75 -13.25 -4.16 -18.32
N ARG A 76 -12.71 -3.54 -19.38
CA ARG A 76 -13.34 -2.41 -20.11
C ARG A 76 -14.81 -2.66 -20.50
N ALA A 77 -15.12 -3.84 -21.06
CA ALA A 77 -16.46 -4.14 -21.58
C ALA A 77 -17.49 -4.50 -20.49
N SER A 78 -17.11 -5.38 -19.55
CA SER A 78 -18.06 -5.91 -18.54
C SER A 78 -17.99 -5.20 -17.20
N ARG A 79 -16.99 -4.32 -17.01
CA ARG A 79 -16.64 -3.68 -15.74
C ARG A 79 -16.34 -4.64 -14.59
N ARG A 80 -16.31 -5.96 -14.86
CA ARG A 80 -15.90 -6.97 -13.89
C ARG A 80 -14.52 -6.62 -13.38
N ALA A 81 -14.41 -6.54 -12.07
CA ALA A 81 -13.24 -6.05 -11.40
C ALA A 81 -12.73 -7.02 -10.35
N SER A 82 -11.43 -6.96 -10.14
CA SER A 82 -10.70 -7.68 -9.12
C SER A 82 -9.57 -6.81 -8.58
N ILE A 83 -9.08 -7.20 -7.42
CA ILE A 83 -7.98 -6.55 -6.74
C ILE A 83 -6.92 -7.57 -6.41
N GLY A 84 -5.69 -7.09 -6.24
CA GLY A 84 -4.64 -7.91 -5.67
C GLY A 84 -3.47 -7.07 -5.18
N GLY A 85 -2.61 -7.72 -4.42
CA GLY A 85 -1.42 -7.09 -3.91
C GLY A 85 -0.52 -8.07 -3.18
N VAL A 86 0.65 -7.57 -2.84
CA VAL A 86 1.72 -8.35 -2.22
C VAL A 86 2.44 -7.50 -1.18
N CYS A 87 2.71 -8.10 -0.02
CA CYS A 87 3.63 -7.59 0.98
C CYS A 87 4.95 -8.37 0.89
N ARG A 88 6.05 -7.63 0.79
CA ARG A 88 7.43 -8.17 0.77
C ARG A 88 8.28 -7.53 1.85
N ASP A 89 9.24 -8.27 2.38
CA ASP A 89 10.21 -7.76 3.34
C ASP A 89 11.41 -7.06 2.67
N HIS A 90 12.32 -6.57 3.50
CA HIS A 90 13.56 -5.90 3.11
C HIS A 90 14.58 -6.79 2.38
N GLU A 91 14.46 -8.12 2.49
CA GLU A 91 15.26 -9.06 1.69
C GLU A 91 14.61 -9.35 0.33
N GLY A 92 13.39 -8.87 0.12
CA GLY A 92 12.55 -9.16 -1.05
C GLY A 92 11.74 -10.45 -0.92
N GLY A 93 11.74 -11.06 0.27
CA GLY A 93 10.98 -12.24 0.60
C GLY A 93 9.48 -11.99 0.50
N PHE A 94 8.75 -12.98 -0.02
CA PHE A 94 7.30 -12.95 -0.03
C PHE A 94 6.76 -13.18 1.38
N VAL A 95 5.98 -12.22 1.89
CA VAL A 95 5.37 -12.32 3.22
C VAL A 95 3.90 -12.68 3.11
N LEU A 96 3.16 -11.92 2.31
CA LEU A 96 1.72 -12.10 2.12
C LEU A 96 1.30 -11.66 0.72
N GLY A 97 0.30 -12.32 0.16
CA GLY A 97 -0.37 -11.88 -1.07
C GLY A 97 -1.88 -12.03 -0.94
N TYR A 98 -2.64 -11.23 -1.68
CA TYR A 98 -4.10 -11.32 -1.71
C TYR A 98 -4.63 -11.13 -3.12
N ALA A 99 -5.76 -11.77 -3.42
CA ALA A 99 -6.46 -11.65 -4.69
C ALA A 99 -7.96 -11.88 -4.50
N GLU A 100 -8.77 -10.94 -4.96
CA GLU A 100 -10.22 -10.96 -4.70
C GLU A 100 -11.00 -10.42 -5.91
N ARG A 101 -12.14 -11.04 -6.21
CA ARG A 101 -13.12 -10.46 -7.15
C ARG A 101 -14.00 -9.48 -6.38
N ILE A 102 -14.20 -8.27 -6.92
CA ILE A 102 -14.97 -7.20 -6.26
C ILE A 102 -16.23 -6.79 -7.04
N GLY A 103 -16.77 -7.69 -7.86
CA GLY A 103 -17.96 -7.42 -8.66
C GLY A 103 -17.64 -6.50 -9.84
N THR A 104 -18.31 -5.35 -9.93
CA THR A 104 -18.11 -4.37 -11.01
C THR A 104 -17.61 -3.04 -10.46
N ALA A 105 -16.54 -2.50 -11.04
CA ALA A 105 -15.93 -1.25 -10.57
C ALA A 105 -15.31 -0.45 -11.74
N THR A 106 -15.01 0.82 -11.50
CA THR A 106 -14.07 1.59 -12.36
C THR A 106 -12.64 1.08 -12.12
N SER A 107 -11.70 1.48 -12.99
CA SER A 107 -10.28 1.23 -12.73
C SER A 107 -9.86 1.88 -11.41
N SER A 108 -10.20 3.16 -11.20
CA SER A 108 -9.85 3.90 -9.98
C SER A 108 -10.41 3.27 -8.70
N VAL A 109 -11.68 2.82 -8.72
CA VAL A 109 -12.30 2.12 -7.59
C VAL A 109 -11.59 0.80 -7.31
N ALA A 110 -11.21 0.04 -8.35
CA ALA A 110 -10.47 -1.20 -8.16
C ALA A 110 -9.08 -0.96 -7.55
N GLU A 111 -8.36 0.07 -7.98
CA GLU A 111 -7.05 0.44 -7.43
C GLU A 111 -7.16 0.88 -5.96
N LEU A 112 -8.12 1.74 -5.64
CA LEU A 112 -8.38 2.18 -4.27
C LEU A 112 -8.81 1.02 -3.37
N ALA A 113 -9.69 0.14 -3.86
CA ALA A 113 -10.09 -1.06 -3.12
C ALA A 113 -8.93 -2.02 -2.87
N ALA A 114 -8.01 -2.17 -3.84
CA ALA A 114 -6.79 -2.94 -3.66
C ALA A 114 -5.92 -2.35 -2.54
N LEU A 115 -5.64 -1.05 -2.59
CA LEU A 115 -4.89 -0.38 -1.53
C LEU A 115 -5.56 -0.53 -0.16
N ARG A 116 -6.86 -0.25 -0.06
CA ARG A 116 -7.64 -0.38 1.19
C ARG A 116 -7.48 -1.79 1.76
N ARG A 117 -7.62 -2.81 0.92
CA ARG A 117 -7.48 -4.21 1.33
C ARG A 117 -6.09 -4.54 1.83
N GLY A 118 -5.05 -4.06 1.14
CA GLY A 118 -3.66 -4.22 1.58
C GLY A 118 -3.39 -3.57 2.94
N LEU A 119 -3.96 -2.39 3.20
CA LEU A 119 -3.86 -1.69 4.48
C LEU A 119 -4.61 -2.41 5.60
N GLU A 120 -5.85 -2.87 5.36
CA GLU A 120 -6.59 -3.70 6.32
C GLU A 120 -5.76 -4.91 6.75
N LEU A 121 -5.14 -5.60 5.79
CA LEU A 121 -4.27 -6.74 6.06
C LEU A 121 -3.02 -6.32 6.84
N ALA A 122 -2.38 -5.20 6.50
CA ALA A 122 -1.21 -4.72 7.24
C ALA A 122 -1.55 -4.44 8.71
N VAL A 123 -2.62 -3.69 8.96
CA VAL A 123 -3.12 -3.37 10.31
C VAL A 123 -3.48 -4.64 11.08
N ALA A 124 -4.21 -5.57 10.45
CA ALA A 124 -4.61 -6.82 11.09
C ALA A 124 -3.42 -7.73 11.47
N ASN A 125 -2.27 -7.59 10.80
CA ASN A 125 -1.04 -8.31 11.16
C ASN A 125 -0.12 -7.50 12.09
N GLY A 126 -0.52 -6.31 12.53
CA GLY A 126 0.28 -5.44 13.38
C GLY A 126 1.50 -4.83 12.68
N TRP A 127 1.52 -4.80 11.35
CA TRP A 127 2.61 -4.19 10.58
C TRP A 127 2.47 -2.68 10.57
N ARG A 128 3.40 -1.99 11.23
CA ARG A 128 3.34 -0.55 11.47
C ARG A 128 4.35 0.27 10.65
N SER A 129 5.40 -0.34 10.11
CA SER A 129 6.33 0.30 9.17
C SER A 129 6.13 -0.28 7.76
N VAL A 130 5.49 0.50 6.87
CA VAL A 130 5.04 0.04 5.55
C VAL A 130 5.34 1.07 4.45
N TRP A 131 6.09 0.65 3.43
CA TRP A 131 6.19 1.36 2.16
C TRP A 131 5.09 0.88 1.21
N ILE A 132 4.12 1.75 0.94
CA ILE A 132 2.99 1.54 0.03
C ILE A 132 3.38 2.00 -1.38
N GLU A 133 3.15 1.18 -2.39
CA GLU A 133 3.55 1.48 -3.77
C GLU A 133 2.54 0.91 -4.79
N GLY A 134 2.13 1.73 -5.77
CA GLY A 134 1.21 1.32 -6.84
C GLY A 134 1.54 2.01 -8.16
N ASP A 135 0.92 1.58 -9.27
CA ASP A 135 1.16 2.11 -10.62
C ASP A 135 0.05 3.03 -11.15
N ALA A 136 -0.95 3.32 -10.33
CA ALA A 136 -1.96 4.34 -10.61
C ALA A 136 -1.59 5.68 -9.97
N GLN A 137 -0.84 6.53 -10.70
CA GLN A 137 -0.39 7.85 -10.21
C GLN A 137 -1.54 8.68 -9.60
N ALA A 138 -2.71 8.73 -10.25
CA ALA A 138 -3.86 9.47 -9.74
C ALA A 138 -4.35 8.97 -8.35
N VAL A 139 -4.23 7.67 -8.08
CA VAL A 139 -4.57 7.08 -6.77
C VAL A 139 -3.50 7.42 -5.74
N VAL A 140 -2.23 7.30 -6.12
CA VAL A 140 -1.09 7.72 -5.27
C VAL A 140 -1.21 9.19 -4.87
N ASP A 141 -1.55 10.06 -5.83
CA ASP A 141 -1.74 11.49 -5.60
C ASP A 141 -2.94 11.78 -4.70
N ALA A 142 -4.06 11.07 -4.89
CA ALA A 142 -5.25 11.20 -4.06
C ALA A 142 -4.95 10.86 -2.59
N VAL A 143 -4.14 9.82 -2.35
CA VAL A 143 -3.74 9.39 -1.01
C VAL A 143 -2.76 10.38 -0.38
N ARG A 144 -1.76 10.84 -1.13
CA ARG A 144 -0.72 11.77 -0.63
C ARG A 144 -1.25 13.17 -0.33
N SER A 145 -1.97 13.75 -1.29
CA SER A 145 -2.30 15.18 -1.29
C SER A 145 -3.74 15.49 -0.92
N ARG A 146 -4.56 14.45 -0.66
CA ARG A 146 -6.03 14.57 -0.59
C ARG A 146 -6.57 15.36 -1.79
N ALA A 147 -5.98 15.13 -2.97
CA ALA A 147 -6.41 15.76 -4.21
C ALA A 147 -7.93 15.68 -4.33
N ARG A 148 -8.57 16.71 -4.88
CA ARG A 148 -10.03 16.76 -4.96
C ARG A 148 -10.56 15.61 -5.82
N VAL A 149 -10.98 14.54 -5.15
CA VAL A 149 -11.64 13.39 -5.75
C VAL A 149 -13.09 13.76 -6.04
N ARG A 150 -13.46 13.73 -7.32
CA ARG A 150 -14.79 14.14 -7.79
C ARG A 150 -15.83 13.04 -7.63
N ALA A 151 -15.48 11.81 -8.01
CA ALA A 151 -16.39 10.67 -7.91
C ALA A 151 -16.67 10.33 -6.44
N GLU A 152 -17.93 10.06 -6.12
CA GLU A 152 -18.38 9.78 -4.76
C GLU A 152 -17.75 8.50 -4.19
N GLU A 153 -17.74 7.43 -4.98
CA GLU A 153 -17.18 6.14 -4.56
C GLU A 153 -15.66 6.22 -4.32
N ASP A 154 -14.92 6.89 -5.21
CA ASP A 154 -13.50 7.15 -5.02
C ASP A 154 -13.27 7.96 -3.72
N ARG A 155 -14.11 8.95 -3.43
CA ARG A 155 -14.02 9.77 -2.20
C ARG A 155 -14.29 8.94 -0.95
N ARG A 156 -15.29 8.05 -1.00
CA ARG A 156 -15.62 7.11 0.08
C ARG A 156 -14.42 6.22 0.40
N LEU A 157 -13.84 5.57 -0.61
CA LEU A 157 -12.67 4.71 -0.44
C LEU A 157 -11.44 5.50 0.04
N CYS A 158 -11.22 6.73 -0.44
CA CYS A 158 -10.16 7.59 0.09
C CYS A 158 -10.38 7.92 1.57
N GLY A 159 -11.62 8.10 2.02
CA GLY A 159 -11.94 8.30 3.44
C GLY A 159 -11.59 7.06 4.28
N GLU A 160 -12.03 5.88 3.84
CA GLU A 160 -11.72 4.61 4.50
C GLU A 160 -10.20 4.33 4.54
N ILE A 161 -9.47 4.64 3.46
CA ILE A 161 -8.00 4.58 3.45
C ILE A 161 -7.42 5.57 4.44
N ALA A 162 -7.91 6.81 4.47
CA ALA A 162 -7.42 7.85 5.38
C ALA A 162 -7.64 7.50 6.85
N ASP A 163 -8.63 6.68 7.19
CA ASP A 163 -8.85 6.15 8.54
C ASP A 163 -7.86 5.04 8.92
N LEU A 164 -7.33 4.30 7.94
CA LEU A 164 -6.35 3.23 8.16
C LEU A 164 -4.91 3.76 8.30
N LEU A 165 -4.56 4.82 7.55
CA LEU A 165 -3.18 5.34 7.52
C LEU A 165 -2.62 5.73 8.90
N PRO A 166 -3.37 6.38 9.82
CA PRO A 166 -2.88 6.72 11.16
C PRO A 166 -2.60 5.52 12.06
N LEU A 167 -3.00 4.30 11.66
CA LEU A 167 -2.71 3.07 12.40
C LEU A 167 -1.31 2.52 12.07
N LEU A 168 -0.62 3.11 11.10
CA LEU A 168 0.77 2.84 10.76
C LEU A 168 1.67 3.89 11.41
N ASP A 169 2.77 3.46 12.03
CA ASP A 169 3.71 4.35 12.74
C ASP A 169 4.68 5.03 11.75
N ASP A 170 5.09 4.30 10.70
CA ASP A 170 5.97 4.78 9.63
C ASP A 170 5.41 4.33 8.28
N MET A 171 5.08 5.29 7.43
CA MET A 171 4.59 5.00 6.09
C MET A 171 5.19 5.91 5.03
N THR A 172 5.36 5.35 3.84
CA THR A 172 5.67 6.11 2.63
C THR A 172 4.77 5.60 1.53
N VAL A 173 4.19 6.52 0.76
CA VAL A 173 3.40 6.17 -0.43
C VAL A 173 4.19 6.62 -1.65
N SER A 174 4.41 5.73 -2.63
CA SER A 174 5.09 6.04 -3.89
C SER A 174 4.34 5.51 -5.11
N HIS A 175 4.67 6.09 -6.26
CA HIS A 175 4.29 5.54 -7.55
C HIS A 175 5.47 4.77 -8.16
N VAL A 176 5.17 3.61 -8.75
CA VAL A 176 6.09 2.82 -9.58
C VAL A 176 5.46 2.59 -10.94
N ARG A 177 6.24 2.55 -12.01
CA ARG A 177 5.69 2.17 -13.32
C ARG A 177 5.23 0.72 -13.28
N ARG A 178 4.29 0.37 -14.16
CA ARG A 178 3.72 -0.98 -14.30
C ARG A 178 4.73 -2.12 -14.33
N ALA A 179 5.92 -1.90 -14.89
CA ALA A 179 7.00 -2.90 -14.90
C ALA A 179 7.51 -3.25 -13.49
N GLY A 180 7.54 -2.31 -12.55
CA GLY A 180 7.84 -2.56 -11.14
C GLY A 180 6.65 -2.99 -10.29
N ASN A 181 5.44 -3.09 -10.87
CA ASN A 181 4.22 -3.52 -10.16
C ASN A 181 3.69 -4.89 -10.64
N ARG A 182 4.48 -5.67 -11.40
CA ARG A 182 4.03 -6.91 -12.07
C ARG A 182 3.49 -7.97 -11.12
N VAL A 183 4.05 -8.08 -9.91
CA VAL A 183 3.60 -9.07 -8.91
C VAL A 183 2.19 -8.75 -8.44
N ALA A 184 1.92 -7.50 -8.02
CA ALA A 184 0.58 -7.06 -7.62
C ALA A 184 -0.41 -7.21 -8.78
N HIS A 185 0.02 -6.84 -10.00
CA HIS A 185 -0.78 -7.05 -11.20
C HIS A 185 -1.11 -8.52 -11.49
N GLY A 186 -0.17 -9.43 -11.20
CA GLY A 186 -0.40 -10.87 -11.25
C GLY A 186 -1.48 -11.32 -10.27
N PHE A 187 -1.44 -10.84 -9.03
CA PHE A 187 -2.48 -11.09 -8.04
C PHE A 187 -3.84 -10.52 -8.46
N ALA A 188 -3.91 -9.30 -8.98
CA ALA A 188 -5.16 -8.72 -9.46
C ALA A 188 -5.76 -9.57 -10.60
N LYS A 189 -4.92 -10.10 -11.50
CA LYS A 189 -5.34 -11.06 -12.54
C LYS A 189 -5.89 -12.35 -11.97
N LEU A 190 -5.25 -12.92 -10.95
CA LEU A 190 -5.76 -14.11 -10.25
C LEU A 190 -7.13 -13.85 -9.62
N GLY A 191 -7.35 -12.64 -9.11
CA GLY A 191 -8.63 -12.23 -8.51
C GLY A 191 -9.81 -12.34 -9.46
N HIS A 192 -9.62 -12.16 -10.77
CA HIS A 192 -10.70 -12.38 -11.75
C HIS A 192 -11.21 -13.82 -11.75
N GLY A 193 -10.33 -14.81 -11.52
CA GLY A 193 -10.67 -16.23 -11.49
C GLY A 193 -11.14 -16.74 -10.12
N ALA A 194 -10.96 -15.94 -9.06
CA ALA A 194 -11.24 -16.36 -7.70
C ALA A 194 -12.75 -16.41 -7.41
N ALA A 195 -13.23 -17.56 -6.94
CA ALA A 195 -14.61 -17.73 -6.48
C ALA A 195 -14.86 -17.06 -5.11
N ARG A 196 -13.80 -16.94 -4.30
CA ARG A 196 -13.79 -16.32 -2.96
C ARG A 196 -12.51 -15.52 -2.78
N PRO A 197 -12.48 -14.52 -1.87
CA PRO A 197 -11.24 -13.87 -1.46
C PRO A 197 -10.15 -14.88 -1.09
N ARG A 198 -8.93 -14.64 -1.56
CA ARG A 198 -7.76 -15.48 -1.27
C ARG A 198 -6.66 -14.64 -0.64
N VAL A 199 -6.06 -15.20 0.41
CA VAL A 199 -4.86 -14.67 1.06
C VAL A 199 -3.84 -15.80 1.16
N TRP A 200 -2.61 -15.53 0.74
CA TRP A 200 -1.47 -16.43 0.82
C TRP A 200 -0.49 -15.89 1.84
N ARG A 201 0.09 -16.77 2.67
CA ARG A 201 1.05 -16.40 3.72
C ARG A 201 2.29 -17.26 3.58
N GLY A 202 3.46 -16.63 3.50
CA GLY A 202 4.77 -17.27 3.37
C GLY A 202 5.04 -17.96 2.02
N VAL A 203 4.02 -18.51 1.35
CA VAL A 203 4.16 -19.19 0.05
C VAL A 203 3.25 -18.54 -0.99
N PRO A 204 3.79 -17.95 -2.06
CA PRO A 204 3.00 -17.35 -3.14
C PRO A 204 2.41 -18.43 -4.06
N PRO A 205 1.36 -18.12 -4.83
CA PRO A 205 0.90 -18.98 -5.92
C PRO A 205 1.89 -19.01 -7.09
N ASP A 206 1.96 -20.13 -7.82
CA ASP A 206 2.93 -20.35 -8.90
C ASP A 206 2.86 -19.28 -10.00
N GLU A 207 1.67 -18.77 -10.26
CA GLU A 207 1.39 -17.80 -11.32
C GLU A 207 2.13 -16.45 -11.14
N VAL A 208 2.54 -16.13 -9.91
CA VAL A 208 3.30 -14.91 -9.61
C VAL A 208 4.79 -15.15 -9.35
N LEU A 209 5.23 -16.41 -9.23
CA LEU A 209 6.63 -16.75 -8.92
C LEU A 209 7.62 -16.14 -9.90
N ARG A 210 7.32 -16.22 -11.20
CA ARG A 210 8.18 -15.64 -12.25
C ARG A 210 8.40 -14.14 -12.11
N PHE A 211 7.42 -13.41 -11.56
CA PHE A 211 7.54 -11.97 -11.35
C PHE A 211 8.34 -11.67 -10.10
N LEU A 212 8.15 -12.46 -9.03
CA LEU A 212 8.98 -12.36 -7.82
C LEU A 212 10.46 -12.64 -8.12
N GLN A 213 10.76 -13.61 -8.98
CA GLN A 213 12.13 -13.94 -9.40
C GLN A 213 12.79 -12.78 -10.16
N ARG A 214 12.10 -12.21 -11.16
CA ARG A 214 12.61 -11.06 -11.92
C ARG A 214 12.86 -9.83 -11.05
N ASP A 215 11.93 -9.55 -10.13
CA ASP A 215 12.10 -8.44 -9.19
C ASP A 215 13.31 -8.66 -8.26
N ALA A 216 13.65 -9.92 -7.93
CA ALA A 216 14.85 -10.26 -7.16
C ALA A 216 16.15 -10.12 -7.97
N GLU A 217 16.08 -10.29 -9.29
CA GLU A 217 17.17 -10.12 -10.25
C GLU A 217 17.36 -8.64 -10.67
N GLY A 218 16.38 -7.77 -10.37
CA GLY A 218 16.41 -6.34 -10.68
C GLY A 218 15.88 -5.97 -12.08
N GLU A 219 15.12 -6.87 -12.71
CA GLU A 219 14.53 -6.72 -14.05
C GLU A 219 13.07 -6.21 -14.04
#